data_AF-A0A957CSR6-F1
#
_entry.id   AF-A0A957CSR6-F1
#
_cell.length_a   1.000
_cell.length_b   1.000
_cell.length_c   1.000
_cell.angle_alpha   90.00
_cell.angle_beta   90.00
_cell.angle_gamma   90.00
#
_symmetry.space_group_name_H-M   'P 1'
#
loop_
_entity.id
_entity.type
_entity.pdbx_description
1 polymer ?
#
loop_
_entity_poly.entity_id
_entity_poly.type
_entity_poly.pdbx_seq_one_letter_code
_entity_poly.pdbx_strand_id
1 'polypeptide(L)'
;MNKKFLLSIFGVTLFLAVCVHALLATNFTEPVPLPELGSDTYLNQQGGLYPGGSNTPPVSYFNSQIQPAYNTLNNDNHIVMLCLGMSNLTHACDALIDVVNSSTNVNPALKIVNAGQPGRAQQAWDGGSSGQVWENANKVLSQQGETPAAVDVVVYFNAWGYPNEPDFVTYAQTMQNSLEITMSTIASVYPNTKLAYVTSREYAGYVVTDLNPDPWAYWDGFAFKWLVADRINGVTSGPPLLWQAYQYDPSWPQSYFRENDGVHLSDEGLAVVGPLWFDFFVTQPWFATITDPRPTPTYTATATATTTATATATPTATPTATPTAVPNLMPRAFIPLIISP
;
A
#
# COMPACT_ATOMS: atom_id res chain seq x y z
N MET A 1 28.61 53.97 62.01
CA MET A 1 27.92 55.04 61.25
C MET A 1 27.97 54.69 59.76
N ASN A 2 26.80 54.72 59.10
CA ASN A 2 26.59 54.80 57.65
C ASN A 2 27.00 53.60 56.76
N LYS A 3 26.04 52.79 56.32
CA LYS A 3 25.30 52.99 55.04
C LYS A 3 24.28 51.86 54.78
N LYS A 4 23.09 52.28 54.36
CA LYS A 4 21.99 51.48 53.81
C LYS A 4 22.44 50.81 52.50
N PHE A 5 21.94 49.61 52.21
CA PHE A 5 21.77 49.19 50.81
C PHE A 5 20.45 48.45 50.64
N LEU A 6 19.68 48.93 49.67
CA LEU A 6 18.35 48.46 49.28
C LEU A 6 18.42 47.07 48.68
N LEU A 7 17.50 46.20 49.09
CA LEU A 7 17.20 44.94 48.41
C LEU A 7 16.27 45.25 47.22
N SER A 8 16.79 45.21 46.00
CA SER A 8 16.00 45.36 44.78
C SER A 8 15.59 43.97 44.29
N ILE A 9 14.28 43.77 44.17
CA ILE A 9 13.62 42.58 43.63
C ILE A 9 13.84 42.59 42.12
N PHE A 10 14.57 41.59 41.60
CA PHE A 10 14.52 41.23 40.18
C PHE A 10 13.87 39.86 40.06
N GLY A 11 12.58 39.87 39.73
CA GLY A 11 11.90 38.68 39.23
C GLY A 11 12.39 38.38 37.82
N VAL A 12 13.01 37.21 37.64
CA VAL A 12 13.30 36.66 36.33
C VAL A 12 12.24 35.59 36.06
N THR A 13 11.16 35.98 35.38
CA THR A 13 10.28 35.04 34.70
C THR A 13 10.97 34.56 33.44
N LEU A 14 11.60 33.39 33.51
CA LEU A 14 12.11 32.66 32.36
C LEU A 14 10.92 32.08 31.58
N PHE A 15 10.44 32.80 30.57
CA PHE A 15 9.56 32.23 29.55
C PHE A 15 10.39 31.28 28.70
N LEU A 16 10.26 29.98 28.95
CA LEU A 16 10.73 28.95 28.03
C LEU A 16 9.81 28.97 26.80
N ALA A 17 10.16 29.76 25.79
CA ALA A 17 9.54 29.65 24.47
C ALA A 17 9.99 28.31 23.88
N VAL A 18 9.17 27.27 24.05
CA VAL A 18 9.29 26.05 23.25
C VAL A 18 8.90 26.46 21.83
N CYS A 19 9.89 26.81 21.02
CA CYS A 19 9.72 26.87 19.57
C CYS A 19 9.47 25.43 19.08
N VAL A 20 8.21 25.01 19.10
CA VAL A 20 7.75 23.95 18.20
C VAL A 20 7.89 24.54 16.81
N HIS A 21 9.02 24.28 16.16
CA HIS A 21 9.05 24.37 14.71
C HIS A 21 8.10 23.28 14.25
N ALA A 22 6.88 23.66 13.90
CA ALA A 22 6.10 22.84 13.00
C ALA A 22 6.97 22.72 11.75
N LEU A 23 7.64 21.58 11.59
CA LEU A 23 8.24 21.20 10.32
C LEU A 23 7.10 21.33 9.32
N LEU A 24 7.24 22.30 8.41
CA LEU A 24 6.24 22.48 7.35
C LEU A 24 6.25 21.18 6.56
N ALA A 25 5.08 20.54 6.46
CA ALA A 25 4.91 19.32 5.68
C ALA A 25 5.43 19.58 4.26
N THR A 26 6.32 18.71 3.79
CA THR A 26 6.84 18.77 2.42
C THR A 26 5.76 18.23 1.48
N ASN A 27 5.63 18.85 0.30
CA ASN A 27 4.77 18.32 -0.76
C ASN A 27 5.64 17.75 -1.88
N PHE A 28 5.64 16.42 -1.99
CA PHE A 28 6.36 15.65 -2.98
C PHE A 28 5.55 15.53 -4.27
N THR A 29 6.24 15.47 -5.39
CA THR A 29 5.68 15.16 -6.72
C THR A 29 6.15 13.82 -7.25
N GLU A 30 7.18 13.23 -6.64
CA GLU A 30 7.69 11.90 -6.94
C GLU A 30 7.23 10.91 -5.86
N PRO A 31 7.02 9.63 -6.20
CA PRO A 31 6.66 8.60 -5.24
C PRO A 31 7.65 8.51 -4.07
N VAL A 32 7.12 8.63 -2.86
CA VAL A 32 7.81 8.30 -1.59
C VAL A 32 6.93 7.28 -0.88
N PRO A 33 7.45 6.10 -0.49
CA PRO A 33 6.62 5.09 0.14
C PRO A 33 5.84 5.64 1.34
N LEU A 34 4.59 5.19 1.47
CA LEU A 34 3.61 5.82 2.37
C LEU A 34 4.09 5.91 3.83
N PRO A 35 4.71 4.86 4.41
CA PRO A 35 5.25 4.95 5.76
C PRO A 35 6.27 6.07 5.95
N GLU A 36 7.15 6.28 4.97
CA GLU A 36 8.21 7.28 4.96
C GLU A 36 7.66 8.68 4.72
N LEU A 37 6.60 8.79 3.92
CA LEU A 37 5.92 10.06 3.69
C LEU A 37 5.30 10.60 4.99
N GLY A 38 4.75 9.74 5.84
CA GLY A 38 4.28 10.13 7.18
C GLY A 38 3.33 11.35 7.16
N SER A 39 3.70 12.44 7.85
CA SER A 39 2.92 13.69 7.87
C SER A 39 3.12 14.59 6.65
N ASP A 40 4.10 14.29 5.79
CA ASP A 40 4.28 14.97 4.51
C ASP A 40 3.17 14.57 3.52
N THR A 41 3.21 15.17 2.33
CA THR A 41 2.17 15.01 1.31
C THR A 41 2.77 14.62 -0.04
N TYR A 42 2.02 13.87 -0.84
CA TYR A 42 2.28 13.62 -2.25
C TYR A 42 1.13 14.23 -3.04
N LEU A 43 1.42 15.18 -3.93
CA LEU A 43 0.41 15.94 -4.67
C LEU A 43 -0.70 16.49 -3.74
N ASN A 44 -0.29 17.02 -2.58
CA ASN A 44 -1.12 17.54 -1.50
C ASN A 44 -1.97 16.50 -0.73
N GLN A 45 -1.77 15.20 -0.96
CA GLN A 45 -2.42 14.13 -0.20
C GLN A 45 -1.48 13.61 0.89
N GLN A 46 -1.93 13.60 2.14
CA GLN A 46 -1.12 13.18 3.29
C GLN A 46 -0.67 11.71 3.19
N GLY A 47 0.57 11.43 3.56
CA GLY A 47 1.14 10.09 3.67
C GLY A 47 0.75 9.33 4.93
N GLY A 48 1.60 8.36 5.29
CA GLY A 48 1.38 7.41 6.38
C GLY A 48 0.32 6.37 6.04
N LEU A 49 0.30 5.25 6.76
CA LEU A 49 -0.69 4.18 6.54
C LEU A 49 -2.07 4.54 7.12
N TYR A 50 -2.11 5.33 8.20
CA TYR A 50 -3.31 5.68 8.96
C TYR A 50 -3.54 7.21 8.98
N PRO A 51 -4.74 7.67 9.39
CA PRO A 51 -5.02 9.10 9.52
C PRO A 51 -3.98 9.86 10.37
N GLY A 52 -3.66 11.10 9.99
CA GLY A 52 -2.70 11.93 10.71
C GLY A 52 -1.23 11.64 10.39
N GLY A 53 -0.95 10.96 9.27
CA GLY A 53 0.41 10.60 8.87
C GLY A 53 1.05 9.50 9.72
N SER A 54 0.24 8.75 10.46
CA SER A 54 0.69 7.67 11.35
C SER A 54 0.89 6.36 10.59
N ASN A 55 1.80 5.51 11.08
CA ASN A 55 1.97 4.12 10.61
C ASN A 55 1.43 3.09 11.59
N THR A 56 0.74 3.54 12.64
CA THR A 56 0.00 2.70 13.57
C THR A 56 -1.46 3.12 13.64
N PRO A 57 -2.40 2.18 13.86
CA PRO A 57 -3.81 2.52 14.05
C PRO A 57 -4.00 3.55 15.18
N PRO A 58 -4.98 4.46 15.08
CA PRO A 58 -5.35 5.31 16.20
C PRO A 58 -5.73 4.49 17.44
N VAL A 59 -5.26 4.89 18.62
CA VAL A 59 -5.45 4.15 19.88
C VAL A 59 -6.94 3.89 20.18
N SER A 60 -7.82 4.84 19.87
CA SER A 60 -9.27 4.68 20.04
C SER A 60 -9.84 3.56 19.17
N TYR A 61 -9.42 3.50 17.90
CA TYR A 61 -9.81 2.45 16.97
C TYR A 61 -9.25 1.09 17.40
N PHE A 62 -7.97 1.07 17.80
CA PHE A 62 -7.34 -0.15 18.30
C PHE A 62 -8.09 -0.72 19.50
N ASN A 63 -8.32 0.08 20.54
CA ASN A 63 -8.96 -0.38 21.77
C ASN A 63 -10.42 -0.81 21.57
N SER A 64 -11.15 -0.14 20.67
CA SER A 64 -12.59 -0.39 20.49
C SER A 64 -12.92 -1.45 19.45
N GLN A 65 -12.06 -1.67 18.45
CA GLN A 65 -12.35 -2.53 17.31
C GLN A 65 -11.33 -3.68 17.18
N ILE A 66 -10.03 -3.37 17.21
CA ILE A 66 -8.96 -4.34 16.94
C ILE A 66 -8.72 -5.25 18.15
N GLN A 67 -8.55 -4.68 19.35
CA GLN A 67 -8.26 -5.45 20.57
C GLN A 67 -9.36 -6.48 20.91
N PRO A 68 -10.67 -6.16 20.79
CA PRO A 68 -11.71 -7.18 20.96
C PRO A 68 -11.64 -8.32 19.94
N ALA A 69 -11.30 -8.01 18.68
CA ALA A 69 -11.11 -9.02 17.65
C ALA A 69 -9.90 -9.93 17.95
N TYR A 70 -8.76 -9.35 18.37
CA TYR A 70 -7.62 -10.13 18.86
C TYR A 70 -7.99 -11.03 20.03
N ASN A 71 -8.72 -10.51 21.02
CA ASN A 71 -9.14 -11.32 22.16
C ASN A 71 -10.03 -12.51 21.72
N THR A 72 -10.85 -12.33 20.68
CA THR A 72 -11.67 -13.42 20.14
C THR A 72 -10.78 -14.47 19.47
N LEU A 73 -9.89 -14.05 18.57
CA LEU A 73 -8.99 -14.93 17.83
C LEU A 73 -8.01 -15.68 18.74
N ASN A 74 -7.46 -15.03 19.77
CA ASN A 74 -6.52 -15.66 20.71
C ASN A 74 -7.14 -16.80 21.53
N ASN A 75 -8.47 -16.79 21.68
CA ASN A 75 -9.22 -17.82 22.40
C ASN A 75 -9.87 -18.83 21.46
N ASP A 76 -9.68 -18.66 20.14
CA ASP A 76 -10.19 -19.60 19.15
C ASP A 76 -9.26 -20.80 19.00
N ASN A 77 -9.85 -21.98 18.86
CA ASN A 77 -9.12 -23.22 18.63
C ASN A 77 -9.09 -23.61 17.14
N HIS A 78 -9.72 -22.82 16.27
CA HIS A 78 -9.69 -22.95 14.82
C HIS A 78 -9.81 -21.57 14.18
N ILE A 79 -8.73 -21.05 13.61
CA ILE A 79 -8.67 -19.74 12.97
C ILE A 79 -8.48 -19.95 11.47
N VAL A 80 -9.43 -19.53 10.65
CA VAL A 80 -9.26 -19.55 9.18
C VAL A 80 -8.88 -18.16 8.68
N MET A 81 -7.64 -18.05 8.18
CA MET A 81 -7.16 -16.90 7.41
C MET A 81 -7.34 -17.16 5.91
N LEU A 82 -8.06 -16.29 5.21
CA LEU A 82 -8.34 -16.40 3.78
C LEU A 82 -7.61 -15.30 3.00
N CYS A 83 -6.73 -15.68 2.07
CA CYS A 83 -6.11 -14.74 1.12
C CYS A 83 -6.99 -14.57 -0.13
N LEU A 84 -7.28 -13.32 -0.51
CA LEU A 84 -8.10 -12.94 -1.66
C LEU A 84 -7.46 -11.81 -2.46
N GLY A 85 -7.46 -11.92 -3.79
CA GLY A 85 -6.79 -10.93 -4.63
C GLY A 85 -6.29 -11.48 -5.96
N MET A 86 -5.43 -10.71 -6.64
CA MET A 86 -4.86 -11.07 -7.94
C MET A 86 -3.64 -12.02 -7.84
N SER A 87 -2.92 -12.22 -8.95
CA SER A 87 -1.76 -13.12 -9.02
C SER A 87 -0.62 -12.73 -8.07
N ASN A 88 -0.33 -11.43 -7.88
CA ASN A 88 0.68 -10.99 -6.91
C ASN A 88 0.34 -11.47 -5.48
N LEU A 89 -0.88 -11.23 -5.01
CA LEU A 89 -1.33 -11.76 -3.71
C LEU A 89 -1.29 -13.28 -3.67
N THR A 90 -1.69 -13.95 -4.76
CA THR A 90 -1.68 -15.42 -4.81
C THR A 90 -0.27 -15.94 -4.52
N HIS A 91 0.74 -15.44 -5.24
CA HIS A 91 2.12 -15.88 -5.03
C HIS A 91 2.69 -15.45 -3.67
N ALA A 92 2.37 -14.24 -3.19
CA ALA A 92 2.83 -13.76 -1.88
C ALA A 92 2.23 -14.56 -0.72
N CYS A 93 0.95 -14.94 -0.82
CA CYS A 93 0.31 -15.81 0.17
C CYS A 93 0.86 -17.25 0.10
N ASP A 94 1.18 -17.78 -1.08
CA ASP A 94 1.88 -19.06 -1.19
C ASP A 94 3.26 -19.01 -0.50
N ALA A 95 4.03 -17.94 -0.73
CA ALA A 95 5.32 -17.75 -0.05
C ALA A 95 5.17 -17.61 1.48
N LEU A 96 4.12 -16.94 1.97
CA LEU A 96 3.80 -16.91 3.40
C LEU A 96 3.49 -18.31 3.94
N ILE A 97 2.66 -19.09 3.23
CA ILE A 97 2.30 -20.47 3.61
C ILE A 97 3.56 -21.34 3.69
N ASP A 98 4.50 -21.22 2.75
CA ASP A 98 5.76 -21.95 2.77
C ASP A 98 6.59 -21.61 4.02
N VAL A 99 6.73 -20.33 4.36
CA VAL A 99 7.43 -19.90 5.58
C VAL A 99 6.71 -20.42 6.83
N VAL A 100 5.39 -20.31 6.88
CA VAL A 100 4.56 -20.81 7.99
C VAL A 100 4.74 -22.31 8.21
N ASN A 101 4.69 -23.11 7.13
CA ASN A 101 4.86 -24.56 7.21
C ASN A 101 6.24 -24.99 7.70
N SER A 102 7.26 -24.15 7.50
CA SER A 102 8.62 -24.38 7.99
C SER A 102 8.88 -23.89 9.42
N SER A 103 7.94 -23.13 10.01
CA SER A 103 8.09 -22.45 11.28
C SER A 103 7.48 -23.23 12.44
N THR A 104 8.17 -23.24 13.58
CA THR A 104 7.64 -23.76 14.84
C THR A 104 6.94 -22.69 15.70
N ASN A 105 6.93 -21.43 15.26
CA ASN A 105 6.36 -20.31 16.00
C ASN A 105 5.04 -19.80 15.38
N VAL A 106 4.15 -20.73 15.03
CA VAL A 106 2.83 -20.43 14.45
C VAL A 106 1.77 -21.07 15.34
N ASN A 107 0.69 -20.33 15.59
CA ASN A 107 -0.46 -20.82 16.34
C ASN A 107 -1.02 -22.09 15.67
N PRO A 108 -1.05 -23.26 16.36
CA PRO A 108 -1.54 -24.51 15.76
C PRO A 108 -3.04 -24.48 15.41
N ALA A 109 -3.80 -23.50 15.92
CA ALA A 109 -5.18 -23.26 15.52
C ALA A 109 -5.29 -22.60 14.13
N LEU A 110 -4.20 -22.03 13.60
CA LEU A 110 -4.22 -21.28 12.35
C LEU A 110 -4.24 -22.21 11.14
N LYS A 111 -5.18 -21.93 10.24
CA LYS A 111 -5.20 -22.46 8.89
C LYS A 111 -5.28 -21.32 7.88
N ILE A 112 -4.30 -21.28 6.99
CA ILE A 112 -4.29 -20.32 5.88
C ILE A 112 -4.84 -20.99 4.63
N VAL A 113 -5.82 -20.36 3.99
CA VAL A 113 -6.41 -20.78 2.73
C VAL A 113 -6.11 -19.72 1.68
N ASN A 114 -5.33 -20.08 0.65
CA ASN A 114 -5.09 -19.19 -0.48
C ASN A 114 -6.18 -19.36 -1.53
N ALA A 115 -7.07 -18.37 -1.64
CA ALA A 115 -8.16 -18.32 -2.61
C ALA A 115 -7.97 -17.21 -3.65
N GLY A 116 -6.72 -16.76 -3.84
CA GLY A 116 -6.35 -15.79 -4.87
C GLY A 116 -6.82 -16.22 -6.27
N GLN A 117 -7.11 -15.22 -7.10
CA GLN A 117 -7.62 -15.40 -8.46
C GLN A 117 -6.66 -14.73 -9.46
N PRO A 118 -5.63 -15.45 -9.94
CA PRO A 118 -4.74 -14.94 -10.97
C PRO A 118 -5.49 -14.37 -12.19
N GLY A 119 -5.05 -13.21 -12.69
CA GLY A 119 -5.69 -12.52 -13.80
C GLY A 119 -6.98 -11.75 -13.46
N ARG A 120 -7.33 -11.62 -12.16
CA ARG A 120 -8.50 -10.84 -11.70
C ARG A 120 -8.08 -9.58 -10.96
N ALA A 121 -7.85 -8.52 -11.73
CA ALA A 121 -7.65 -7.16 -11.23
C ALA A 121 -8.87 -6.66 -10.43
N GLN A 122 -8.74 -5.52 -9.74
CA GLN A 122 -9.73 -4.99 -8.80
C GLN A 122 -11.16 -4.93 -9.39
N GLN A 123 -11.32 -4.59 -10.67
CA GLN A 123 -12.62 -4.50 -11.35
C GLN A 123 -13.39 -5.82 -11.39
N ALA A 124 -12.75 -6.96 -11.11
CA ALA A 124 -13.45 -8.24 -10.99
C ALA A 124 -14.15 -8.42 -9.64
N TRP A 125 -13.76 -7.66 -8.61
CA TRP A 125 -14.13 -7.87 -7.22
C TRP A 125 -15.24 -6.95 -6.72
N ASP A 126 -15.50 -5.85 -7.41
CA ASP A 126 -16.59 -4.90 -7.14
C ASP A 126 -17.90 -5.21 -7.88
N GLY A 127 -18.03 -6.44 -8.40
CA GLY A 127 -19.21 -6.91 -9.13
C GLY A 127 -18.97 -7.15 -10.63
N GLY A 128 -17.86 -6.66 -11.19
CA GLY A 128 -17.56 -6.82 -12.63
C GLY A 128 -17.40 -8.27 -13.10
N SER A 129 -17.15 -9.24 -12.20
CA SER A 129 -17.08 -10.67 -12.53
C SER A 129 -18.40 -11.44 -12.40
N SER A 130 -19.54 -10.76 -12.16
CA SER A 130 -20.83 -11.40 -11.89
C SER A 130 -20.78 -12.44 -10.74
N GLY A 131 -19.88 -12.24 -9.78
CA GLY A 131 -19.73 -13.10 -8.60
C GLY A 131 -18.72 -14.25 -8.74
N GLN A 132 -18.14 -14.47 -9.92
CA GLN A 132 -17.29 -15.64 -10.18
C GLN A 132 -16.08 -15.74 -9.25
N VAL A 133 -15.47 -14.60 -8.88
CA VAL A 133 -14.32 -14.58 -7.95
C VAL A 133 -14.71 -15.14 -6.56
N TRP A 134 -15.92 -14.83 -6.09
CA TRP A 134 -16.44 -15.29 -4.81
C TRP A 134 -16.83 -16.77 -4.84
N GLU A 135 -17.47 -17.21 -5.93
CA GLU A 135 -17.78 -18.63 -6.15
C GLU A 135 -16.53 -19.50 -6.16
N ASN A 136 -15.48 -19.05 -6.86
CA ASN A 136 -14.21 -19.75 -6.92
C ASN A 136 -13.53 -19.80 -5.55
N ALA A 137 -13.51 -18.68 -4.80
CA ALA A 137 -12.96 -18.66 -3.46
C ALA A 137 -13.69 -19.62 -2.50
N ASN A 138 -15.03 -19.65 -2.57
CA ASN A 138 -15.84 -20.59 -1.78
C ASN A 138 -15.60 -22.05 -2.16
N LYS A 139 -15.34 -22.33 -3.45
CA LYS A 139 -14.94 -23.67 -3.90
C LYS A 139 -13.60 -24.09 -3.31
N VAL A 140 -12.61 -23.18 -3.27
CA VAL A 140 -11.30 -23.45 -2.65
C VAL A 140 -11.46 -23.71 -1.15
N LEU A 141 -12.22 -22.88 -0.43
CA LEU A 141 -12.56 -23.11 0.99
C LEU A 141 -13.17 -24.51 1.19
N SER A 142 -14.18 -24.87 0.39
CA SER A 142 -14.85 -26.16 0.50
C SER A 142 -13.92 -27.35 0.22
N GLN A 143 -12.98 -27.21 -0.73
CA GLN A 143 -11.95 -28.22 -1.00
C GLN A 143 -10.99 -28.41 0.18
N GLN A 144 -10.79 -27.37 0.99
CA GLN A 144 -10.04 -27.43 2.24
C GLN A 144 -10.90 -27.87 3.42
N GLY A 145 -12.19 -28.19 3.22
CA GLY A 145 -13.11 -28.57 4.30
C GLY A 145 -13.63 -27.40 5.12
N GLU A 146 -13.43 -26.17 4.67
CA GLU A 146 -13.92 -24.94 5.31
C GLU A 146 -15.22 -24.45 4.67
N THR A 147 -15.89 -23.53 5.36
CA THR A 147 -17.07 -22.83 4.85
C THR A 147 -16.85 -21.33 4.88
N PRO A 148 -17.64 -20.52 4.16
CA PRO A 148 -17.53 -19.06 4.26
C PRO A 148 -17.75 -18.53 5.69
N ALA A 149 -18.56 -19.22 6.49
CA ALA A 149 -18.78 -18.88 7.90
C ALA A 149 -17.62 -19.30 8.82
N ALA A 150 -16.68 -20.13 8.35
CA ALA A 150 -15.49 -20.49 9.12
C ALA A 150 -14.39 -19.43 9.02
N VAL A 151 -14.50 -18.45 8.12
CA VAL A 151 -13.47 -17.43 7.89
C VAL A 151 -13.47 -16.40 9.01
N ASP A 152 -12.32 -16.28 9.69
CA ASP A 152 -12.11 -15.34 10.79
C ASP A 152 -11.25 -14.14 10.39
N VAL A 153 -10.30 -14.35 9.48
CA VAL A 153 -9.40 -13.31 9.01
C VAL A 153 -9.36 -13.30 7.49
N VAL A 154 -9.44 -12.12 6.89
CA VAL A 154 -9.23 -11.95 5.45
C VAL A 154 -7.97 -11.14 5.21
N VAL A 155 -7.14 -11.58 4.27
CA VAL A 155 -6.04 -10.79 3.70
C VAL A 155 -6.42 -10.44 2.28
N TYR A 156 -6.56 -9.15 1.98
CA TYR A 156 -6.96 -8.67 0.67
C TYR A 156 -5.94 -7.72 0.06
N PHE A 157 -5.55 -7.99 -1.18
CA PHE A 157 -4.69 -7.11 -1.96
C PHE A 157 -4.98 -7.30 -3.45
N ASN A 158 -5.20 -6.18 -4.14
CA ASN A 158 -5.39 -6.13 -5.58
C ASN A 158 -4.85 -4.81 -6.15
N ALA A 159 -4.85 -4.68 -7.47
CA ALA A 159 -4.51 -3.47 -8.20
C ALA A 159 -5.53 -3.20 -9.30
N TRP A 160 -5.64 -1.95 -9.73
CA TRP A 160 -6.47 -1.60 -10.88
C TRP A 160 -5.79 -2.00 -12.18
N GLY A 161 -6.47 -2.79 -13.01
CA GLY A 161 -5.92 -3.22 -14.30
C GLY A 161 -6.16 -2.19 -15.40
N TYR A 162 -5.16 -1.94 -16.24
CA TYR A 162 -5.21 -1.06 -17.41
C TYR A 162 -5.77 0.33 -17.10
N PRO A 163 -5.16 1.06 -16.14
CA PRO A 163 -5.64 2.37 -15.72
C PRO A 163 -5.56 3.41 -16.84
N ASN A 164 -6.54 4.31 -16.88
CA ASN A 164 -6.67 5.35 -17.90
C ASN A 164 -7.23 6.68 -17.37
N GLU A 165 -7.22 6.85 -16.04
CA GLU A 165 -7.76 8.04 -15.38
C GLU A 165 -6.88 9.27 -15.64
N PRO A 166 -7.42 10.50 -15.58
CA PRO A 166 -6.68 11.69 -15.98
C PRO A 166 -5.64 12.14 -14.96
N ASP A 167 -5.83 11.81 -13.69
CA ASP A 167 -4.99 12.27 -12.60
C ASP A 167 -5.02 11.31 -11.40
N PHE A 168 -4.07 11.53 -10.49
CA PHE A 168 -3.89 10.77 -9.26
C PHE A 168 -5.15 10.68 -8.40
N VAL A 169 -5.81 11.80 -8.12
CA VAL A 169 -6.92 11.84 -7.16
C VAL A 169 -8.12 11.12 -7.75
N THR A 170 -8.43 11.39 -9.02
CA THR A 170 -9.50 10.70 -9.74
C THR A 170 -9.28 9.18 -9.73
N TYR A 171 -8.06 8.74 -10.03
CA TYR A 171 -7.70 7.31 -9.99
C TYR A 171 -7.85 6.67 -8.61
N ALA A 172 -7.23 7.27 -7.60
CA ALA A 172 -7.22 6.71 -6.26
C ALA A 172 -8.64 6.66 -5.67
N GLN A 173 -9.51 7.62 -6.01
CA GLN A 173 -10.93 7.59 -5.64
C GLN A 173 -11.71 6.50 -6.38
N THR A 174 -11.48 6.29 -7.68
CA THR A 174 -12.07 5.17 -8.43
C THR A 174 -11.70 3.84 -7.79
N MET A 175 -10.42 3.63 -7.48
CA MET A 175 -9.92 2.44 -6.81
C MET A 175 -10.52 2.30 -5.39
N GLN A 176 -10.57 3.38 -4.60
CA GLN A 176 -11.14 3.38 -3.25
C GLN A 176 -12.61 2.92 -3.27
N ASN A 177 -13.45 3.52 -4.13
CA ASN A 177 -14.87 3.18 -4.23
C ASN A 177 -15.08 1.69 -4.56
N SER A 178 -14.25 1.14 -5.45
CA SER A 178 -14.26 -0.27 -5.80
C SER A 178 -13.84 -1.16 -4.62
N LEU A 179 -12.82 -0.75 -3.86
CA LEU A 179 -12.39 -1.44 -2.66
C LEU A 179 -13.47 -1.44 -1.58
N GLU A 180 -14.22 -0.36 -1.41
CA GLU A 180 -15.33 -0.29 -0.45
C GLU A 180 -16.44 -1.29 -0.76
N ILE A 181 -16.81 -1.42 -2.04
CA ILE A 181 -17.76 -2.46 -2.51
C ILE A 181 -17.20 -3.85 -2.21
N THR A 182 -15.92 -4.06 -2.45
CA THR A 182 -15.25 -5.34 -2.19
C THR A 182 -15.27 -5.68 -0.70
N MET A 183 -14.95 -4.73 0.19
CA MET A 183 -14.96 -4.94 1.64
C MET A 183 -16.38 -5.17 2.19
N SER A 184 -17.38 -4.51 1.63
CA SER A 184 -18.80 -4.78 1.93
C SER A 184 -19.19 -6.20 1.52
N THR A 185 -18.74 -6.64 0.33
CA THR A 185 -19.00 -7.99 -0.16
C THR A 185 -18.29 -9.05 0.69
N ILE A 186 -17.04 -8.81 1.12
CA ILE A 186 -16.33 -9.66 2.08
C ILE A 186 -17.14 -9.83 3.37
N ALA A 187 -17.66 -8.74 3.95
CA ALA A 187 -18.48 -8.81 5.15
C ALA A 187 -19.78 -9.61 4.94
N SER A 188 -20.35 -9.57 3.74
CA SER A 188 -21.55 -10.34 3.41
C SER A 188 -21.28 -11.82 3.13
N VAL A 189 -20.18 -12.15 2.44
CA VAL A 189 -19.85 -13.53 2.04
C VAL A 189 -19.21 -14.29 3.19
N TYR A 190 -18.41 -13.62 4.02
CA TYR A 190 -17.66 -14.19 5.14
C TYR A 190 -18.12 -13.55 6.47
N PRO A 191 -19.34 -13.86 6.94
CA PRO A 191 -20.03 -13.11 7.99
C PRO A 191 -19.35 -13.17 9.37
N ASN A 192 -18.44 -14.12 9.59
CA ASN A 192 -17.73 -14.28 10.86
C ASN A 192 -16.37 -13.60 10.91
N THR A 193 -15.95 -12.92 9.83
CA THR A 193 -14.67 -12.20 9.76
C THR A 193 -14.52 -11.25 10.95
N LYS A 194 -13.47 -11.46 11.75
CA LYS A 194 -13.07 -10.64 12.90
C LYS A 194 -12.12 -9.53 12.52
N LEU A 195 -11.28 -9.75 11.51
CA LEU A 195 -10.28 -8.79 11.02
C LEU A 195 -10.14 -8.92 9.50
N ALA A 196 -9.93 -7.79 8.84
CA ALA A 196 -9.46 -7.77 7.46
C ALA A 196 -8.16 -6.96 7.37
N TYR A 197 -7.14 -7.58 6.78
CA TYR A 197 -5.85 -6.97 6.50
C TYR A 197 -5.75 -6.62 5.03
N VAL A 198 -5.26 -5.42 4.74
CA VAL A 198 -5.04 -4.94 3.36
C VAL A 198 -3.60 -4.52 3.14
N THR A 199 -3.15 -4.58 1.89
CA THR A 199 -1.90 -3.95 1.46
C THR A 199 -2.01 -3.48 0.03
N SER A 200 -1.10 -2.60 -0.37
CA SER A 200 -0.93 -2.16 -1.74
C SER A 200 0.01 -3.08 -2.51
N ARG A 201 0.10 -2.83 -3.82
CA ARG A 201 1.02 -3.52 -4.71
C ARG A 201 2.48 -3.34 -4.28
N GLU A 202 3.31 -4.31 -4.64
CA GLU A 202 4.76 -4.13 -4.64
C GLU A 202 5.17 -3.07 -5.67
N TYR A 203 6.46 -2.68 -5.67
CA TYR A 203 6.99 -1.73 -6.64
C TYR A 203 6.71 -2.16 -8.08
N ALA A 204 6.35 -1.22 -8.96
CA ALA A 204 5.97 -1.51 -10.34
C ALA A 204 6.78 -0.72 -11.38
N GLY A 205 7.97 -0.23 -11.04
CA GLY A 205 8.83 0.50 -11.97
C GLY A 205 9.51 -0.35 -13.05
N TYR A 206 9.45 -1.68 -12.93
CA TYR A 206 9.99 -2.62 -13.93
C TYR A 206 8.91 -3.23 -14.83
N VAL A 207 7.64 -2.90 -14.62
CA VAL A 207 6.53 -3.43 -15.42
C VAL A 207 6.69 -2.99 -16.88
N VAL A 208 6.68 -3.94 -17.81
CA VAL A 208 6.85 -3.66 -19.26
C VAL A 208 5.53 -3.65 -20.05
N THR A 209 4.40 -3.80 -19.35
CA THR A 209 3.04 -3.82 -19.93
C THR A 209 2.19 -2.68 -19.36
N ASP A 210 1.07 -2.35 -20.00
CA ASP A 210 0.13 -1.34 -19.48
C ASP A 210 -0.78 -1.85 -18.35
N LEU A 211 -0.44 -2.96 -17.68
CA LEU A 211 -1.32 -3.57 -16.68
C LEU A 211 -1.52 -2.68 -15.44
N ASN A 212 -0.45 -2.34 -14.73
CA ASN A 212 -0.46 -1.42 -13.59
C ASN A 212 0.99 -0.97 -13.27
N PRO A 213 1.69 -0.30 -14.21
CA PRO A 213 3.04 0.22 -13.96
C PRO A 213 3.00 1.41 -13.00
N ASP A 214 4.15 1.80 -12.44
CA ASP A 214 4.25 3.08 -11.72
C ASP A 214 3.90 4.26 -12.66
N PRO A 215 3.22 5.31 -12.16
CA PRO A 215 2.88 5.58 -10.75
C PRO A 215 1.54 4.98 -10.28
N TRP A 216 0.82 4.20 -11.09
CA TRP A 216 -0.49 3.67 -10.72
C TRP A 216 -0.44 2.72 -9.52
N ALA A 217 0.57 1.86 -9.48
CA ALA A 217 0.78 0.96 -8.34
C ALA A 217 1.08 1.72 -7.05
N TYR A 218 1.80 2.83 -7.14
CA TYR A 218 2.01 3.73 -6.00
C TYR A 218 0.70 4.40 -5.56
N TRP A 219 -0.12 4.85 -6.51
CA TRP A 219 -1.42 5.48 -6.25
C TRP A 219 -2.45 4.52 -5.64
N ASP A 220 -2.37 3.22 -5.93
CA ASP A 220 -3.17 2.19 -5.25
C ASP A 220 -2.97 2.24 -3.73
N GLY A 221 -1.75 2.56 -3.27
CA GLY A 221 -1.45 2.75 -1.85
C GLY A 221 -2.33 3.82 -1.19
N PHE A 222 -2.58 4.94 -1.87
CA PHE A 222 -3.47 5.98 -1.36
C PHE A 222 -4.93 5.53 -1.34
N ALA A 223 -5.38 4.75 -2.32
CA ALA A 223 -6.72 4.19 -2.32
C ALA A 223 -6.95 3.26 -1.10
N PHE A 224 -5.99 2.37 -0.80
CA PHE A 224 -6.03 1.54 0.41
C PHE A 224 -5.95 2.38 1.69
N LYS A 225 -5.13 3.43 1.71
CA LYS A 225 -5.03 4.36 2.86
C LYS A 225 -6.38 5.01 3.14
N TRP A 226 -7.05 5.53 2.11
CA TRP A 226 -8.34 6.20 2.25
C TRP A 226 -9.45 5.23 2.63
N LEU A 227 -9.47 4.00 2.08
CA LEU A 227 -10.36 2.93 2.51
C LEU A 227 -10.25 2.66 4.03
N VAL A 228 -9.02 2.52 4.56
CA VAL A 228 -8.79 2.29 5.98
C VAL A 228 -9.22 3.50 6.81
N ALA A 229 -8.94 4.72 6.34
CA ALA A 229 -9.39 5.94 6.99
C ALA A 229 -10.93 6.02 7.09
N ASP A 230 -11.64 5.66 6.02
CA ASP A 230 -13.10 5.66 5.96
C ASP A 230 -13.71 4.60 6.88
N ARG A 231 -13.09 3.43 7.02
CA ARG A 231 -13.49 2.44 8.02
C ARG A 231 -13.30 2.95 9.45
N ILE A 232 -12.18 3.62 9.74
CA ILE A 232 -11.89 4.18 11.07
C ILE A 232 -12.87 5.29 11.43
N ASN A 233 -13.23 6.12 10.45
CA ASN A 233 -14.14 7.25 10.62
C ASN A 233 -15.62 6.84 10.58
N GLY A 234 -15.93 5.55 10.39
CA GLY A 234 -17.30 5.03 10.35
C GLY A 234 -18.07 5.39 9.07
N VAL A 235 -17.37 5.79 8.00
CA VAL A 235 -17.96 6.02 6.67
C VAL A 235 -18.39 4.69 6.07
N THR A 236 -17.59 3.64 6.26
CA THR A 236 -17.93 2.27 5.86
C THR A 236 -18.07 1.34 7.07
N SER A 237 -18.88 0.29 6.93
CA SER A 237 -19.16 -0.72 7.96
C SER A 237 -18.58 -2.09 7.61
N GLY A 238 -18.36 -2.93 8.61
CA GLY A 238 -17.86 -4.30 8.48
C GLY A 238 -16.73 -4.59 9.48
N PRO A 239 -15.92 -5.64 9.27
CA PRO A 239 -14.82 -5.98 10.18
C PRO A 239 -13.79 -4.84 10.30
N PRO A 240 -13.07 -4.73 11.42
CA PRO A 240 -11.93 -3.83 11.52
C PRO A 240 -10.95 -4.02 10.35
N LEU A 241 -10.51 -2.93 9.73
CA LEU A 241 -9.54 -2.93 8.63
C LEU A 241 -8.19 -2.44 9.12
N LEU A 242 -7.14 -3.19 8.80
CA LEU A 242 -5.76 -2.89 9.15
C LEU A 242 -4.87 -3.00 7.91
N TRP A 243 -3.79 -2.24 7.89
CA TRP A 243 -2.68 -2.57 7.01
C TRP A 243 -1.98 -3.83 7.50
N GLN A 244 -1.54 -4.67 6.55
CA GLN A 244 -0.49 -5.63 6.81
C GLN A 244 0.91 -5.03 6.53
N ALA A 245 1.91 -5.89 6.31
CA ALA A 245 3.21 -5.48 5.76
C ALA A 245 3.01 -4.58 4.53
N TYR A 246 3.59 -3.38 4.56
CA TYR A 246 3.67 -2.51 3.40
C TYR A 246 4.84 -2.98 2.51
N GLN A 247 4.61 -3.04 1.21
CA GLN A 247 5.48 -3.80 0.30
C GLN A 247 5.83 -3.05 -0.98
N TYR A 248 5.38 -1.81 -1.14
CA TYR A 248 5.86 -0.93 -2.20
C TYR A 248 7.24 -0.39 -1.79
N ASP A 249 8.28 -0.79 -2.50
CA ASP A 249 9.65 -0.40 -2.19
C ASP A 249 10.44 -0.14 -3.49
N PRO A 250 10.68 1.12 -3.86
CA PRO A 250 11.41 1.48 -5.08
C PRO A 250 12.90 1.12 -5.03
N SER A 251 13.42 0.64 -3.88
CA SER A 251 14.80 0.15 -3.76
C SER A 251 14.96 -1.32 -4.15
N TRP A 252 13.86 -2.07 -4.33
CA TRP A 252 13.92 -3.47 -4.73
C TRP A 252 14.57 -3.61 -6.12
N PRO A 253 15.53 -4.52 -6.29
CA PRO A 253 16.20 -4.70 -7.57
C PRO A 253 15.26 -5.33 -8.60
N GLN A 254 15.55 -5.10 -9.89
CA GLN A 254 14.81 -5.72 -10.98
C GLN A 254 14.78 -7.25 -10.90
N SER A 255 15.80 -7.89 -10.31
CA SER A 255 15.86 -9.35 -10.16
C SER A 255 14.76 -9.93 -9.26
N TYR A 256 14.13 -9.11 -8.41
CA TYR A 256 12.96 -9.52 -7.62
C TYR A 256 11.70 -9.66 -8.47
N PHE A 257 11.73 -9.23 -9.73
CA PHE A 257 10.62 -9.30 -10.66
C PHE A 257 10.97 -10.21 -11.83
N ARG A 258 9.97 -10.87 -12.41
CA ARG A 258 10.18 -11.75 -13.56
C ARG A 258 10.55 -10.90 -14.78
N GLU A 259 11.67 -11.22 -15.42
CA GLU A 259 12.20 -10.45 -16.54
C GLU A 259 11.23 -10.32 -17.73
N ASN A 260 10.32 -11.29 -17.91
CA ASN A 260 9.40 -11.33 -19.04
C ASN A 260 8.19 -10.40 -18.89
N ASP A 261 7.86 -9.93 -17.68
CA ASP A 261 6.70 -9.05 -17.46
C ASP A 261 6.95 -7.87 -16.51
N GLY A 262 7.88 -8.00 -15.55
CA GLY A 262 8.11 -7.01 -14.48
C GLY A 262 6.91 -6.81 -13.55
N VAL A 263 5.84 -7.58 -13.73
CA VAL A 263 4.58 -7.54 -12.98
C VAL A 263 4.67 -8.49 -11.80
N HIS A 264 5.11 -9.71 -12.04
CA HIS A 264 5.14 -10.76 -11.03
C HIS A 264 6.51 -10.81 -10.36
N LEU A 265 6.52 -11.16 -9.08
CA LEU A 265 7.75 -11.46 -8.37
C LEU A 265 8.41 -12.72 -8.95
N SER A 266 9.75 -12.69 -9.02
CA SER A 266 10.58 -13.86 -9.26
C SER A 266 10.66 -14.71 -8.00
N ASP A 267 11.31 -15.89 -8.09
CA ASP A 267 11.58 -16.71 -6.90
C ASP A 267 12.42 -15.94 -5.87
N GLU A 268 13.34 -15.08 -6.31
CA GLU A 268 14.13 -14.21 -5.43
C GLU A 268 13.25 -13.18 -4.72
N GLY A 269 12.32 -12.53 -5.44
CA GLY A 269 11.37 -11.59 -4.84
C GLY A 269 10.40 -12.27 -3.87
N LEU A 270 9.93 -13.47 -4.19
CA LEU A 270 9.07 -14.25 -3.30
C LEU A 270 9.80 -14.72 -2.04
N ALA A 271 11.10 -15.02 -2.14
CA ALA A 271 11.95 -15.32 -1.00
C ALA A 271 12.14 -14.12 -0.05
N VAL A 272 11.81 -12.90 -0.48
CA VAL A 272 11.78 -11.69 0.35
C VAL A 272 10.37 -11.41 0.88
N VAL A 273 9.35 -11.50 0.01
CA VAL A 273 7.97 -11.17 0.38
C VAL A 273 7.35 -12.17 1.36
N GLY A 274 7.63 -13.47 1.23
CA GLY A 274 7.17 -14.48 2.19
C GLY A 274 7.62 -14.15 3.62
N PRO A 275 8.93 -13.97 3.88
CA PRO A 275 9.44 -13.52 5.17
C PRO A 275 8.92 -12.14 5.60
N LEU A 276 8.76 -11.18 4.69
CA LEU A 276 8.19 -9.87 5.01
C LEU A 276 6.77 -9.98 5.59
N TRP A 277 5.91 -10.78 4.96
CA TRP A 277 4.55 -11.01 5.44
C TRP A 277 4.56 -11.81 6.75
N PHE A 278 5.41 -12.84 6.84
CA PHE A 278 5.56 -13.64 8.04
C PHE A 278 6.01 -12.79 9.23
N ASP A 279 7.03 -11.95 9.07
CA ASP A 279 7.56 -11.05 10.10
C ASP A 279 6.51 -10.05 10.57
N PHE A 280 5.64 -9.58 9.67
CA PHE A 280 4.48 -8.81 10.09
C PHE A 280 3.49 -9.66 10.91
N PHE A 281 3.08 -10.82 10.39
CA PHE A 281 2.02 -11.60 11.01
C PHE A 281 2.41 -12.21 12.36
N VAL A 282 3.67 -12.59 12.59
CA VAL A 282 4.11 -13.08 13.91
C VAL A 282 4.06 -12.02 15.02
N THR A 283 3.97 -10.74 14.67
CA THR A 283 3.71 -9.66 15.66
C THR A 283 2.23 -9.58 16.04
N GLN A 284 1.34 -10.24 15.31
CA GLN A 284 -0.08 -10.30 15.62
C GLN A 284 -0.33 -11.37 16.69
N PRO A 285 -1.06 -11.06 17.78
CA PRO A 285 -1.13 -11.92 18.96
C PRO A 285 -1.84 -13.26 18.70
N TRP A 286 -2.63 -13.36 17.64
CA TRP A 286 -3.40 -14.57 17.28
C TRP A 286 -2.66 -15.49 16.30
N PHE A 287 -1.60 -15.01 15.66
CA PHE A 287 -0.92 -15.72 14.59
C PHE A 287 0.21 -16.62 15.10
N ALA A 288 0.97 -16.19 16.10
CA ALA A 288 2.12 -16.91 16.65
C ALA A 288 1.85 -17.44 18.06
N THR A 289 2.43 -18.59 18.41
CA THR A 289 2.37 -19.17 19.78
C THR A 289 3.19 -18.40 20.80
N ILE A 290 4.25 -17.75 20.33
CA ILE A 290 5.12 -16.89 21.12
C ILE A 290 5.20 -15.58 20.33
N THR A 291 4.79 -14.47 20.95
CA THR A 291 5.08 -13.14 20.41
C THR A 291 6.61 -12.99 20.43
N ASP A 292 7.26 -13.29 19.31
CA ASP A 292 8.67 -12.97 19.11
C ASP A 292 8.78 -11.44 19.12
N PRO A 293 9.57 -10.82 20.01
CA PRO A 293 9.79 -9.38 20.00
C PRO A 293 10.67 -8.95 18.81
N ARG A 294 10.64 -9.70 17.69
CA ARG A 294 11.24 -9.27 16.43
C ARG A 294 10.65 -7.89 16.13
N PRO A 295 11.49 -6.86 15.93
CA PRO A 295 10.99 -5.52 15.67
C PRO A 295 10.01 -5.59 14.52
N THR A 296 8.83 -4.97 14.66
CA THR A 296 8.01 -4.62 13.50
C THR A 296 8.98 -4.04 12.48
N PRO A 297 9.08 -4.60 11.25
CA PRO A 297 10.04 -4.14 10.27
C PRO A 297 9.87 -2.63 10.16
N THR A 298 10.82 -1.92 10.76
CA THR A 298 10.85 -0.49 10.74
C THR A 298 11.51 -0.21 9.43
N TYR A 299 10.74 0.34 8.48
CA TYR A 299 11.31 0.87 7.25
C TYR A 299 12.51 1.72 7.64
N THR A 300 13.70 1.20 7.38
CA THR A 300 14.93 1.88 7.77
C THR A 300 15.08 2.99 6.76
N ALA A 301 14.60 4.18 7.14
CA ALA A 301 14.71 5.39 6.36
C ALA A 301 16.19 5.62 5.99
N THR A 302 16.55 5.23 4.77
CA THR A 302 17.76 5.72 4.11
C THR A 302 17.34 6.42 2.82
N ALA A 303 16.41 7.36 2.94
CA ALA A 303 16.30 8.45 2.00
C ALA A 303 16.86 9.69 2.68
N THR A 304 18.19 9.88 2.61
CA THR A 304 18.71 11.25 2.72
C THR A 304 18.21 11.94 1.46
N ALA A 305 17.08 12.65 1.57
CA ALA A 305 16.64 13.57 0.54
C ALA A 305 17.80 14.56 0.31
N THR A 306 18.57 14.31 -0.75
CA THR A 306 19.50 15.32 -1.24
C THR A 306 18.60 16.43 -1.75
N THR A 307 18.53 17.52 -0.97
CA THR A 307 17.91 18.76 -1.41
C THR A 307 18.62 19.18 -2.68
N THR A 308 18.06 18.83 -3.83
CA THR A 308 18.52 19.39 -5.09
C THR A 308 18.10 20.85 -5.04
N ALA A 309 19.08 21.70 -4.76
CA ALA A 309 18.90 23.14 -4.72
C ALA A 309 18.21 23.59 -6.01
N THR A 310 17.09 24.29 -5.85
CA THR A 310 16.41 25.03 -6.90
C THR A 310 17.43 25.78 -7.74
N ALA A 311 17.60 25.38 -8.99
CA ALA A 311 18.42 26.12 -9.93
C ALA A 311 17.86 27.54 -10.03
N THR A 312 18.59 28.51 -9.47
CA THR A 312 18.30 29.92 -9.66
C THR A 312 18.54 30.22 -11.13
N ALA A 313 17.46 30.42 -11.88
CA ALA A 313 17.52 30.79 -13.28
C ALA A 313 18.38 32.05 -13.43
N THR A 314 19.57 31.90 -14.01
CA THR A 314 20.36 33.02 -14.52
C THR A 314 19.75 33.40 -15.87
N PRO A 315 19.37 34.68 -16.10
CA PRO A 315 18.79 35.08 -17.39
C PRO A 315 19.82 34.87 -18.50
N THR A 316 19.56 33.89 -19.36
CA THR A 316 20.37 33.64 -20.56
C THR A 316 19.95 34.62 -21.65
N ALA A 317 20.95 35.27 -22.26
CA ALA A 317 20.77 36.26 -23.31
C ALA A 317 19.97 35.70 -24.51
N THR A 318 19.11 36.56 -25.06
CA THR A 318 18.32 36.33 -26.27
C THR A 318 19.20 35.92 -27.46
N PRO A 319 18.94 34.78 -28.14
CA PRO A 319 19.64 34.46 -29.37
C PRO A 319 19.16 35.38 -30.52
N THR A 320 20.12 36.05 -31.16
CA THR A 320 19.93 36.80 -32.40
C THR A 320 19.60 35.84 -33.55
N ALA A 321 18.50 36.10 -34.26
CA ALA A 321 18.09 35.32 -35.43
C ALA A 321 19.13 35.38 -36.55
N THR A 322 19.57 34.22 -37.04
CA THR A 322 20.33 34.07 -38.29
C THR A 322 19.34 33.77 -39.41
N PRO A 323 19.40 34.43 -40.58
CA PRO A 323 18.44 34.20 -41.66
C PRO A 323 18.61 32.80 -42.29
N THR A 324 17.49 32.07 -42.35
CA THR A 324 17.35 30.75 -42.96
C THR A 324 17.57 30.80 -44.47
N ALA A 325 18.41 29.92 -45.00
CA ALA A 325 18.58 29.71 -46.43
C ALA A 325 17.35 29.01 -47.05
N VAL A 326 16.92 29.50 -48.21
CA VAL A 326 15.79 28.99 -49.01
C VAL A 326 16.11 27.58 -49.54
N PRO A 327 15.25 26.56 -49.36
CA PRO A 327 15.47 25.25 -49.95
C PRO A 327 15.09 25.22 -51.43
N ASN A 328 16.02 24.74 -52.26
CA ASN A 328 15.83 24.46 -53.69
C ASN A 328 14.83 23.30 -53.88
N LEU A 329 13.78 23.55 -54.66
CA LEU A 329 12.81 22.55 -55.10
C LEU A 329 13.43 21.67 -56.21
N MET A 330 13.62 20.38 -55.92
CA MET A 330 13.85 19.35 -56.93
C MET A 330 12.51 18.66 -57.27
N PRO A 331 12.20 18.38 -58.55
CA PRO A 331 10.94 17.76 -58.95
C PRO A 331 10.93 16.27 -58.59
N ARG A 332 9.90 15.82 -57.84
CA ARG A 332 9.66 14.41 -57.54
C ARG A 332 8.97 13.72 -58.72
N ALA A 333 9.53 12.57 -59.11
CA ALA A 333 9.03 11.67 -60.12
C ALA A 333 7.72 10.97 -59.71
N PHE A 334 6.84 10.76 -60.68
CA PHE A 334 5.59 10.01 -60.59
C PHE A 334 5.85 8.52 -60.33
N ILE A 335 5.10 7.91 -59.42
CA ILE A 335 4.96 6.45 -59.26
C ILE A 335 3.48 6.10 -59.43
N PRO A 336 3.09 5.26 -60.41
CA PRO A 336 1.70 4.89 -60.60
C PRO A 336 1.28 3.78 -59.62
N LEU A 337 0.05 3.93 -59.11
CA LEU A 337 -0.63 2.99 -58.24
C LEU A 337 -1.17 1.81 -59.08
N ILE A 338 -0.71 0.59 -58.80
CA ILE A 338 -1.29 -0.64 -59.36
C ILE A 338 -2.26 -1.21 -58.32
N ILE A 339 -3.53 -1.31 -58.69
CA ILE A 339 -4.57 -2.06 -57.99
C ILE A 339 -4.96 -3.22 -58.90
N SER A 340 -5.02 -4.45 -58.37
CA SER A 340 -5.78 -5.59 -58.93
C SER A 340 -5.81 -6.76 -57.94
N PRO A 341 -6.79 -7.68 -58.06
CA PRO A 341 -8.16 -7.55 -58.57
C PRO A 341 -9.23 -7.55 -57.46
#